data_AF-A0AAU8MUR6-F1
#
_entry.id   AF-A0AAU8MUR6-F1
#
_cell.length_a   1.000
_cell.length_b   1.000
_cell.length_c   1.000
_cell.angle_alpha   90.00
_cell.angle_beta   90.00
_cell.angle_gamma   90.00
#
_symmetry.space_group_name_H-M   'P 1'
#
loop_
_entity.id
_entity.type
_entity.pdbx_description
1 polymer ?
#
loop_
_entity_poly.entity_id
_entity_poly.type
_entity_poly.pdbx_seq_one_letter_code
_entity_poly.pdbx_strand_id
1 'polypeptide(L)'
;MNAEIPQRNRSPHGWWVATYLERAAWDDEPAPVDDTRCLVWENTLLIRAGDREAAYAKALAYGRGKGNGFADAEDGRHGRWVFEGLSRLLPVYDELRDGAELMWTEYRGQPYAALRAKLRLKHELEAFDDLSGGDPPTPS
;
A
#
# COMPACT_ATOMS: atom_id res chain seq x y z
N MET A 1 8.44 -13.11 30.57
CA MET A 1 9.05 -13.92 29.50
C MET A 1 8.82 -13.19 28.19
N ASN A 2 9.85 -12.62 27.57
CA ASN A 2 9.71 -12.10 26.21
C ASN A 2 9.62 -13.31 25.28
N ALA A 3 8.44 -13.54 24.69
CA ALA A 3 8.26 -14.57 23.69
C ALA A 3 9.22 -14.29 22.52
N GLU A 4 9.94 -15.32 22.08
CA GLU A 4 10.86 -15.19 20.96
C GLU A 4 10.07 -14.82 19.68
N ILE A 5 10.55 -13.81 18.94
CA ILE A 5 9.90 -13.37 17.69
C ILE A 5 10.07 -14.49 16.64
N PRO A 6 8.99 -15.03 16.04
CA PRO A 6 9.09 -16.05 15.00
C PRO A 6 9.95 -15.60 13.81
N GLN A 7 10.67 -16.52 13.16
CA GLN A 7 11.51 -16.19 11.99
C GLN A 7 10.73 -15.48 10.88
N ARG A 8 9.47 -15.88 10.64
CA ARG A 8 8.57 -15.24 9.67
C ARG A 8 8.22 -13.77 9.97
N ASN A 9 8.61 -13.27 11.13
CA ASN A 9 8.38 -11.88 11.55
C ASN A 9 9.69 -11.09 11.63
N ARG A 10 10.79 -11.64 11.09
CA ARG A 10 12.11 -11.03 11.04
C ARG A 10 12.50 -10.80 9.58
N SER A 11 13.11 -9.67 9.27
CA SER A 11 13.76 -9.46 7.97
C SER A 11 15.26 -9.76 8.08
N PRO A 12 15.78 -10.77 7.37
CA PRO A 12 17.21 -11.12 7.41
C PRO A 12 18.11 -10.02 6.82
N HIS A 13 17.58 -9.19 5.90
CA HIS A 13 18.33 -8.13 5.24
C HIS A 13 17.90 -6.71 5.65
N GLY A 14 17.01 -6.59 6.66
CA GLY A 14 16.54 -5.32 7.19
C GLY A 14 15.63 -4.53 6.24
N TRP A 15 14.96 -5.23 5.32
CA TRP A 15 14.01 -4.67 4.36
C TRP A 15 12.59 -5.13 4.66
N TRP A 16 11.64 -4.21 4.51
CA TRP A 16 10.25 -4.42 4.84
C TRP A 16 9.37 -3.80 3.77
N VAL A 17 8.26 -4.44 3.45
CA VAL A 17 7.18 -3.83 2.65
C VAL A 17 6.09 -3.38 3.60
N ALA A 18 5.70 -2.12 3.50
CA ALA A 18 4.54 -1.60 4.21
C ALA A 18 3.50 -1.12 3.21
N THR A 19 2.23 -1.33 3.53
CA THR A 19 1.11 -0.79 2.76
C THR A 19 0.24 0.04 3.68
N TYR A 20 -0.09 1.26 3.26
CA TYR A 20 -0.95 2.16 4.00
C TYR A 20 -2.12 2.65 3.16
N LEU A 21 -3.20 3.03 3.84
CA LEU A 21 -4.40 3.58 3.22
C LEU A 21 -4.48 5.09 3.44
N GLU A 22 -4.77 5.80 2.36
CA GLU A 22 -5.12 7.21 2.35
C GLU A 22 -6.51 7.38 1.78
N ARG A 23 -7.27 8.32 2.33
CA ARG A 23 -8.60 8.67 1.83
C ARG A 23 -8.63 10.12 1.37
N ALA A 24 -9.36 10.40 0.31
CA ALA A 24 -9.74 11.77 -0.03
C ALA A 24 -10.72 12.31 1.00
N ALA A 25 -10.39 13.43 1.63
CA ALA A 25 -11.33 14.21 2.43
C ALA A 25 -11.51 15.58 1.78
N TRP A 26 -12.69 15.81 1.21
CA TRP A 26 -13.06 17.08 0.61
C TRP A 26 -13.47 18.09 1.68
N ASP A 27 -13.09 19.35 1.50
CA ASP A 27 -13.30 20.38 2.52
C ASP A 27 -14.79 20.77 2.67
N ASP A 28 -15.62 20.49 1.67
CA ASP A 28 -17.05 20.76 1.60
C ASP A 28 -17.94 19.57 2.01
N GLU A 29 -17.34 18.43 2.37
CA GLU A 29 -18.05 17.24 2.83
C GLU A 29 -17.96 17.06 4.35
N PRO A 30 -19.00 16.50 4.98
CA PRO A 30 -18.91 16.09 6.38
C PRO A 30 -17.91 14.94 6.55
N ALA A 31 -17.48 14.71 7.79
CA ALA A 31 -16.71 13.51 8.12
C ALA A 31 -17.50 12.24 7.74
N PRO A 32 -16.84 11.19 7.20
CA PRO A 32 -17.51 9.98 6.78
C PRO A 32 -18.10 9.23 7.98
N VAL A 33 -19.17 8.50 7.72
CA VAL A 33 -19.71 7.44 8.59
C VAL A 33 -19.41 6.07 7.95
N ASP A 34 -19.67 4.98 8.66
CA ASP A 34 -19.26 3.62 8.24
C ASP A 34 -19.72 3.23 6.82
N ASP A 35 -20.91 3.69 6.39
CA ASP A 35 -21.47 3.39 5.07
C ASP A 35 -21.06 4.40 3.97
N THR A 36 -20.29 5.44 4.30
CA THR A 36 -19.84 6.45 3.33
C THR A 36 -18.91 5.83 2.29
N ARG A 37 -19.26 5.97 1.01
CA ARG A 37 -18.39 5.61 -0.13
C ARG A 37 -17.27 6.63 -0.23
N CYS A 38 -16.02 6.19 -0.12
CA CYS A 38 -14.85 7.06 -0.13
C CYS A 38 -13.90 6.69 -1.28
N LEU A 39 -13.24 7.69 -1.87
CA LEU A 39 -12.06 7.46 -2.71
C LEU A 39 -10.86 7.16 -1.80
N VAL A 40 -10.23 6.01 -2.02
CA VAL A 40 -9.13 5.50 -1.19
C VAL A 40 -7.97 5.11 -2.09
N TRP A 41 -6.75 5.46 -1.67
CA TRP A 41 -5.51 4.99 -2.25
C TRP A 41 -4.85 4.00 -1.31
N GLU A 42 -4.46 2.84 -1.86
CA GLU A 42 -3.59 1.89 -1.19
C GLU A 42 -2.16 2.08 -1.69
N ASN A 43 -1.30 2.61 -0.80
CA ASN A 43 0.07 2.96 -1.11
C ASN A 43 1.02 1.91 -0.53
N THR A 44 1.88 1.33 -1.37
CA THR A 44 2.88 0.35 -0.93
C THR A 44 4.29 0.91 -1.06
N LEU A 45 5.12 0.69 -0.03
CA LEU A 45 6.47 1.23 0.06
C LEU A 45 7.47 0.25 0.68
N LEU A 46 8.72 0.40 0.25
CA LEU A 46 9.86 -0.36 0.73
C LEU A 46 10.59 0.43 1.83
N ILE A 47 10.77 -0.19 3.00
CA ILE A 47 11.38 0.40 4.20
C ILE A 47 12.65 -0.34 4.58
N ARG A 48 13.73 0.40 4.83
CA ARG A 48 14.90 -0.13 5.53
C ARG A 48 14.77 0.07 7.03
N ALA A 49 14.78 -0.99 7.82
CA ALA A 49 14.73 -0.93 9.29
C ALA A 49 15.37 -2.17 9.93
N GLY A 50 15.98 -1.98 11.10
CA GLY A 50 16.69 -3.06 11.81
C GLY A 50 15.77 -4.13 12.40
N ASP A 51 14.52 -3.77 12.69
CA ASP A 51 13.51 -4.67 13.23
C ASP A 51 12.09 -4.19 12.85
N ARG A 52 11.09 -5.00 13.23
CA ARG A 52 9.69 -4.76 12.89
C ARG A 52 9.11 -3.51 13.54
N GLU A 53 9.56 -3.13 14.74
CA GLU A 53 9.02 -1.99 15.47
C GLU A 53 9.54 -0.70 14.83
N ALA A 54 10.82 -0.66 14.47
CA ALA A 54 11.40 0.40 13.68
C ALA A 54 10.77 0.50 12.28
N ALA A 55 10.44 -0.63 11.65
CA ALA A 55 9.74 -0.66 10.37
C ALA A 55 8.33 -0.07 10.49
N TYR A 56 7.57 -0.48 11.52
CA TYR A 56 6.24 0.03 11.81
C TYR A 56 6.24 1.54 12.07
N ALA A 57 7.16 2.01 12.92
CA ALA A 57 7.29 3.44 13.21
C ALA A 57 7.61 4.26 11.95
N LYS A 58 8.50 3.76 11.09
CA LYS A 58 8.81 4.40 9.80
C LYS A 58 7.60 4.41 8.86
N ALA A 59 6.86 3.30 8.77
CA ALA A 59 5.66 3.21 7.93
C ALA A 59 4.60 4.24 8.35
N LEU A 60 4.36 4.38 9.67
CA LEU A 60 3.46 5.40 10.20
C LEU A 60 3.93 6.82 9.89
N ALA A 61 5.24 7.08 9.98
CA ALA A 61 5.81 8.38 9.66
C ALA A 61 5.63 8.73 8.18
N TYR A 62 5.82 7.77 7.27
CA TYR A 62 5.58 7.98 5.84
C TYR A 62 4.13 8.32 5.53
N GLY A 63 3.18 7.53 6.03
CA GLY A 63 1.76 7.80 5.77
C GLY A 63 1.28 9.12 6.37
N ARG A 64 1.74 9.49 7.57
CA ARG A 64 1.38 10.77 8.20
C ARG A 64 2.06 11.98 7.56
N GLY A 65 3.26 11.81 7.00
CA GLY A 65 4.06 12.88 6.41
C GLY A 65 3.58 13.36 5.04
N LYS A 66 2.57 12.71 4.45
CA LYS A 66 2.03 12.99 3.11
C LYS A 66 0.75 13.82 3.08
N GLY A 67 0.24 14.25 4.24
CA GLY A 67 -0.99 15.03 4.37
C GLY A 67 -0.88 16.47 3.82
N ASN A 68 -0.64 16.60 2.52
CA ASN A 68 -0.76 17.85 1.79
C ASN A 68 -2.20 18.01 1.29
N GLY A 69 -2.64 19.27 1.11
CA GLY A 69 -3.87 19.55 0.39
C GLY A 69 -3.71 19.25 -1.09
N PHE A 70 -4.80 18.94 -1.77
CA PHE A 70 -4.87 18.84 -3.22
C PHE A 70 -6.07 19.62 -3.75
N ALA A 71 -6.01 19.94 -5.05
CA ALA A 71 -7.13 20.49 -5.79
C ALA A 71 -7.50 19.50 -6.90
N ASP A 72 -8.79 19.29 -7.11
CA ASP A 72 -9.30 18.59 -8.27
C ASP A 72 -9.00 19.43 -9.52
N ALA A 73 -8.50 18.77 -10.56
CA ALA A 73 -8.11 19.40 -11.80
C ALA A 73 -9.31 19.85 -12.65
N GLU A 74 -10.48 19.22 -12.48
CA GLU A 74 -11.65 19.51 -13.32
C GLU A 74 -12.48 20.69 -12.81
N ASP A 75 -12.76 20.76 -11.51
CA ASP A 75 -13.67 21.76 -10.93
C ASP A 75 -13.01 22.67 -9.87
N GLY A 76 -11.72 22.46 -9.58
CA GLY A 76 -10.97 23.24 -8.59
C GLY A 76 -11.36 22.94 -7.14
N ARG A 77 -12.09 21.85 -6.90
CA ARG A 77 -12.50 21.44 -5.55
C ARG A 77 -11.28 21.11 -4.70
N HIS A 78 -11.26 21.57 -3.45
CA HIS A 78 -10.14 21.34 -2.54
C HIS A 78 -10.41 20.19 -1.58
N GLY A 79 -9.36 19.41 -1.32
CA GLY A 79 -9.38 18.35 -0.34
C GLY A 79 -7.99 18.09 0.22
N ARG A 80 -7.90 17.04 1.04
CA ARG A 80 -6.66 16.59 1.65
C ARG A 80 -6.59 15.08 1.71
N TRP A 81 -5.38 14.55 1.63
CA TRP A 81 -5.13 13.15 1.90
C TRP A 81 -5.14 12.90 3.41
N VAL A 82 -6.04 12.02 3.84
CA VAL A 82 -6.14 11.59 5.24
C VAL A 82 -5.56 10.19 5.36
N PHE A 83 -4.50 10.05 6.15
CA PHE A 83 -3.93 8.75 6.49
C PHE A 83 -4.88 7.98 7.42
N GLU A 84 -5.34 6.81 6.98
CA GLU A 84 -6.28 5.97 7.74
C GLU A 84 -5.56 4.87 8.54
N GLY A 85 -4.35 4.47 8.13
CA GLY A 85 -3.58 3.43 8.83
C GLY A 85 -2.76 2.55 7.90
N LEU A 86 -2.14 1.52 8.47
CA LEU A 86 -1.43 0.49 7.72
C LEU A 86 -2.37 -0.70 7.45
N SER A 87 -2.48 -1.14 6.20
CA SER A 87 -3.15 -2.39 5.84
C SER A 87 -2.18 -3.59 5.88
N ARG A 88 -0.87 -3.37 5.67
CA ARG A 88 0.15 -4.43 5.68
C ARG A 88 1.50 -3.95 6.21
N LEU A 89 2.24 -4.87 6.83
CA LEU A 89 3.67 -4.74 7.12
C LEU A 89 4.32 -6.13 7.09
N LEU A 90 5.21 -6.36 6.14
CA LEU A 90 5.82 -7.66 5.87
C LEU A 90 7.35 -7.56 5.80
N PRO A 91 8.09 -8.52 6.37
CA PRO A 91 9.53 -8.61 6.13
C PRO A 91 9.79 -9.05 4.68
N VAL A 92 10.80 -8.45 4.06
CA VAL A 92 11.43 -8.97 2.84
C VAL A 92 12.51 -9.96 3.27
N TYR A 93 12.42 -11.18 2.75
CA TYR A 93 13.34 -12.27 3.07
C TYR A 93 14.52 -12.35 2.12
N ASP A 94 14.32 -11.96 0.87
CA ASP A 94 15.38 -11.98 -0.13
C ASP A 94 16.30 -10.75 0.02
N GLU A 95 17.56 -10.93 -0.36
CA GLU A 95 18.43 -9.79 -0.62
C GLU A 95 17.92 -9.04 -1.87
N LEU A 96 17.84 -7.71 -1.80
CA LEU A 96 17.34 -6.91 -2.91
C LEU A 96 18.32 -6.93 -4.09
N ARG A 97 17.89 -7.56 -5.18
CA ARG A 97 18.58 -7.69 -6.46
C ARG A 97 17.58 -8.00 -7.57
N ASP A 98 18.04 -8.10 -8.81
CA ASP A 98 17.22 -8.59 -9.91
C ASP A 98 16.58 -9.95 -9.57
N GLY A 99 15.27 -10.06 -9.76
CA GLY A 99 14.49 -11.25 -9.41
C GLY A 99 14.21 -11.48 -7.92
N ALA A 100 14.55 -10.55 -7.02
CA ALA A 100 14.24 -10.68 -5.59
C ALA A 100 12.72 -10.62 -5.32
N GLU A 101 12.21 -11.51 -4.46
CA GLU A 101 10.81 -11.48 -4.04
C GLU A 101 10.58 -10.38 -2.98
N LEU A 102 9.69 -9.44 -3.27
CA LEU A 102 9.33 -8.37 -2.32
C LEU A 102 8.18 -8.75 -1.39
N MET A 103 7.22 -9.54 -1.87
CA MET A 103 6.07 -9.99 -1.11
C MET A 103 5.48 -11.27 -1.71
N TRP A 104 4.83 -12.06 -0.88
CA TRP A 104 4.07 -13.23 -1.30
C TRP A 104 2.74 -13.29 -0.54
N THR A 105 1.80 -14.09 -1.05
CA THR A 105 0.51 -14.35 -0.40
C THR A 105 0.18 -15.83 -0.50
N GLU A 106 -0.08 -16.48 0.64
CA GLU A 106 -0.58 -17.86 0.65
C GLU A 106 -2.08 -17.89 0.38
N TYR A 107 -2.51 -18.77 -0.52
CA TYR A 107 -3.91 -19.14 -0.63
C TYR A 107 -4.06 -20.64 -0.39
N ARG A 108 -4.82 -21.02 0.66
CA ARG A 108 -5.09 -22.43 0.98
C ARG A 108 -6.50 -22.82 0.51
N GLY A 109 -6.63 -24.05 -0.02
CA GLY A 109 -7.92 -24.62 -0.40
C GLY A 109 -8.63 -23.96 -1.58
N GLN A 110 -7.91 -23.23 -2.45
CA GLN A 110 -8.53 -22.55 -3.59
C GLN A 110 -8.87 -23.55 -4.72
N PRO A 111 -10.07 -23.45 -5.31
CA PRO A 111 -10.37 -24.13 -6.56
C PRO A 111 -9.38 -23.71 -7.65
N TYR A 112 -8.98 -24.63 -8.51
CA TYR A 112 -8.08 -24.31 -9.63
C TYR A 112 -8.66 -23.24 -10.56
N ALA A 113 -9.99 -23.18 -10.72
CA ALA A 113 -10.66 -22.13 -11.47
C ALA A 113 -10.42 -20.72 -10.87
N ALA A 114 -10.40 -20.60 -9.54
CA ALA A 114 -10.11 -19.34 -8.86
C ALA A 114 -8.65 -18.91 -9.05
N LEU A 115 -7.71 -19.85 -9.10
CA LEU A 115 -6.32 -19.57 -9.47
C LEU A 115 -6.25 -19.03 -10.91
N ARG A 116 -6.89 -19.70 -11.88
CA ARG A 116 -6.87 -19.25 -13.27
C ARG A 116 -7.51 -17.88 -13.46
N ALA A 117 -8.55 -17.56 -12.67
CA ALA A 117 -9.18 -16.25 -12.69
C ALA A 117 -8.28 -15.10 -12.19
N LYS A 118 -7.17 -15.41 -11.51
CA LYS A 118 -6.16 -14.43 -11.11
C LYS A 118 -5.11 -14.16 -12.19
N LEU A 119 -5.03 -15.02 -13.21
CA LEU A 119 -4.07 -14.83 -14.30
C LEU A 119 -4.57 -13.72 -15.22
N ARG A 120 -3.65 -12.87 -15.65
CA ARG A 120 -3.90 -11.75 -16.57
C ARG A 120 -3.20 -12.02 -17.90
N LEU A 121 -3.85 -11.65 -19.00
CA LEU A 121 -3.21 -11.59 -20.31
C LEU A 121 -2.21 -10.42 -20.32
N LYS A 122 -1.23 -10.45 -21.24
CA LYS A 122 -0.18 -9.42 -21.28
C LYS A 122 -0.73 -7.99 -21.34
N HIS A 123 -1.76 -7.74 -22.15
CA HIS A 123 -2.38 -6.42 -22.30
C HIS A 123 -3.28 -6.02 -21.11
N GLU A 124 -3.54 -6.94 -20.18
CA GLU A 124 -4.29 -6.70 -18.94
C GLU A 124 -3.36 -6.50 -17.74
N LEU A 125 -2.04 -6.63 -17.94
CA LEU A 125 -1.02 -6.31 -16.95
C LEU A 125 -0.83 -4.79 -16.95
N GLU A 126 -0.74 -4.21 -15.76
CA GLU A 126 -0.80 -2.77 -15.51
C GLU A 126 0.28 -1.97 -16.28
N ALA A 127 1.45 -2.56 -16.50
CA ALA A 127 2.53 -1.94 -17.26
C ALA A 127 2.31 -1.92 -18.79
N PHE A 128 1.26 -2.56 -19.29
CA PHE A 128 0.89 -2.64 -20.70
C PHE A 128 -0.57 -2.18 -20.95
N ASP A 129 -1.27 -1.70 -19.92
CA ASP A 129 -2.64 -1.16 -20.03
C ASP A 129 -2.59 0.34 -20.34
N ASP A 130 -2.22 0.66 -21.59
CA ASP A 130 -2.07 2.04 -22.08
C ASP A 130 -3.42 2.80 -22.21
N LEU A 131 -4.55 2.15 -21.91
CA LEU A 131 -5.90 2.67 -22.14
C LEU A 131 -6.62 3.06 -20.84
N SER A 132 -6.17 2.57 -19.68
CA SER A 132 -6.72 2.93 -18.37
C SER A 132 -6.08 4.22 -17.85
N GLY A 133 -6.69 5.37 -18.17
CA GLY A 133 -6.20 6.69 -17.80
C GLY A 133 -6.26 6.99 -16.29
N GLY A 134 -5.24 7.72 -15.84
CA GLY A 134 -5.11 8.29 -14.50
C GLY A 134 -3.63 8.49 -14.19
N ASP A 135 -3.04 9.61 -14.63
CA ASP A 135 -1.71 9.99 -14.16
C ASP A 135 -1.71 9.98 -12.62
N PRO A 136 -0.68 9.43 -11.96
CA PRO A 136 -0.58 9.55 -10.51
C PRO A 136 -0.63 11.03 -10.15
N PRO A 137 -1.37 11.43 -9.09
CA PRO A 137 -1.43 12.82 -8.67
C PRO A 137 0.00 13.33 -8.48
N THR A 138 0.36 14.33 -9.29
CA THR A 138 1.69 14.94 -9.23
C THR A 138 1.77 15.72 -7.91
N PRO A 139 2.76 15.45 -7.05
CA PRO A 139 2.96 16.27 -5.86
C PRO A 139 3.30 17.69 -6.33
N SER A 140 2.56 18.68 -5.81
CA SER A 140 2.89 20.11 -5.95
C SER A 140 4.20 20.46 -5.27
#